data_AF-A0ABD7Z9J3-F1
#
_entry.id   AF-A0ABD7Z9J3-F1
#
_cell.length_a   1.000
_cell.length_b   1.000
_cell.length_c   1.000
_cell.angle_alpha   90.00
_cell.angle_beta   90.00
_cell.angle_gamma   90.00
#
_symmetry.space_group_name_H-M   'P 1'
#
loop_
_entity.id
_entity.type
_entity.pdbx_description
1 polymer ?
#
loop_
_entity_poly.entity_id
_entity_poly.type
_entity_poly.pdbx_seq_one_letter_code
_entity_poly.pdbx_strand_id
1 'polypeptide(L)'
;MIRLTIPGEPVAQGRPRFSRRGKYISTYDPPKSRGYKEYIKQIARQELHIEPLTGSIRINVKVYRSIQKAGSKLTRRKKQDGIIRPTVKPDTDNYYKAVSDALTGILWEDDNQIVEIHVGKWYSDQPRVEIEAEEID
;
A
#
# COMPACT_ATOMS: atom_id res chain seq x y z
N MET A 1 -17.95 3.16 -5.64
CA MET A 1 -16.51 3.49 -5.60
C MET A 1 -16.17 4.14 -4.26
N ILE A 2 -15.23 3.56 -3.52
CA ILE A 2 -14.70 4.02 -2.23
C ILE A 2 -13.28 4.52 -2.45
N ARG A 3 -12.90 5.59 -1.73
CA ARG A 3 -11.56 6.18 -1.77
C ARG A 3 -10.97 6.28 -0.37
N LEU A 4 -9.70 5.94 -0.25
CA LEU A 4 -8.94 6.00 0.99
C LEU A 4 -7.53 6.55 0.70
N THR A 5 -7.05 7.49 1.52
CA THR A 5 -5.69 8.02 1.38
C THR A 5 -4.91 7.75 2.66
N ILE A 6 -3.75 7.11 2.51
CA ILE A 6 -2.83 6.83 3.62
C ILE A 6 -1.67 7.85 3.56
N PRO A 7 -1.67 8.91 4.38
CA PRO A 7 -0.60 9.91 4.36
C PRO A 7 0.70 9.35 4.95
N GLY A 8 1.83 9.79 4.43
CA GLY A 8 3.16 9.42 4.91
C GLY A 8 3.93 8.49 3.97
N GLU A 9 5.15 8.12 4.36
CA GLU A 9 6.02 7.28 3.52
C GLU A 9 5.46 5.88 3.31
N PRO A 10 5.22 5.47 2.06
CA PRO A 10 4.77 4.11 1.79
C PRO A 10 5.83 3.08 2.21
N VAL A 11 5.39 2.07 2.96
CA VAL A 11 6.22 0.93 3.34
C VAL A 11 5.73 -0.31 2.61
N ALA A 12 6.63 -0.95 1.86
CA ALA A 12 6.33 -2.20 1.19
C ALA A 12 6.31 -3.38 2.18
N GLN A 13 5.55 -4.43 1.84
CA GLN A 13 5.53 -5.66 2.60
C GLN A 13 6.92 -6.32 2.55
N GLY A 14 7.53 -6.49 3.73
CA GLY A 14 8.79 -7.20 3.88
C GLY A 14 8.56 -8.71 3.90
N ARG A 15 9.59 -9.47 3.54
CA ARG A 15 9.52 -10.93 3.64
C ARG A 15 9.37 -11.36 5.11
N PRO A 16 8.55 -12.38 5.41
CA PRO A 16 8.42 -12.90 6.75
C PRO A 16 9.77 -13.29 7.35
N ARG A 17 9.94 -13.06 8.64
CA ARG A 17 11.10 -13.47 9.42
C ARG A 17 10.77 -14.71 10.19
N PHE A 18 11.75 -15.60 10.31
CA PHE A 18 11.65 -16.82 11.07
C PHE A 18 12.46 -16.66 12.35
N SER A 19 11.83 -16.94 13.49
CA SER A 19 12.51 -17.07 14.78
C SER A 19 12.32 -18.49 15.30
N ARG A 20 13.39 -19.09 15.82
CA ARG A 20 13.38 -20.44 16.36
C ARG A 20 13.55 -20.39 17.86
N ARG A 21 12.61 -20.99 18.59
CA ARG A 21 12.70 -21.21 20.05
C ARG A 21 12.61 -22.71 20.32
N GLY A 22 13.78 -23.36 20.49
CA GLY A 22 13.86 -24.81 20.63
C GLY A 22 13.38 -25.54 19.38
N LYS A 23 12.30 -26.32 19.50
CA LYS A 23 11.64 -27.06 18.41
C LYS A 23 10.59 -26.24 17.64
N TYR A 24 10.21 -25.06 18.14
CA TYR A 24 9.16 -24.24 17.54
C TYR A 24 9.73 -23.17 16.61
N ILE A 25 9.11 -22.99 15.45
CA ILE A 25 9.41 -21.92 14.49
C ILE A 25 8.22 -20.98 14.49
N SER A 26 8.47 -19.70 14.75
CA SER A 26 7.49 -18.63 14.60
C SER A 26 7.80 -17.80 13.37
N THR A 27 6.79 -17.56 12.55
CA THR A 27 6.86 -16.68 11.39
C THR A 27 6.19 -15.35 11.74
N TYR A 28 6.84 -14.23 11.46
CA TYR A 28 6.28 -12.91 11.74
C TYR A 28 6.75 -11.88 10.72
N ASP A 29 5.92 -10.86 10.50
CA ASP A 29 6.28 -9.75 9.64
C ASP A 29 7.37 -8.87 10.28
N PRO A 30 8.29 -8.31 9.47
CA PRO A 30 9.23 -7.31 9.96
C PRO A 30 8.51 -6.15 10.66
N PRO A 31 9.10 -5.58 11.74
CA PRO A 31 8.44 -4.54 12.54
C PRO A 31 7.91 -3.35 11.72
N LYS A 32 8.64 -2.93 10.68
CA LYS A 32 8.22 -1.84 9.79
C LYS A 32 6.95 -2.17 9.00
N SER A 33 6.87 -3.38 8.43
CA SER A 33 5.71 -3.82 7.66
C SER A 33 4.49 -4.00 8.57
N ARG A 34 4.68 -4.61 9.74
CA ARG A 34 3.61 -4.73 10.75
C ARG A 34 3.09 -3.37 11.20
N GLY A 35 3.98 -2.44 11.53
CA GLY A 35 3.60 -1.08 11.97
C GLY A 35 2.86 -0.30 10.88
N TYR A 36 3.30 -0.42 9.63
CA TYR A 36 2.61 0.23 8.51
C TYR A 36 1.22 -0.35 8.24
N LYS A 37 1.06 -1.68 8.34
CA LYS A 37 -0.26 -2.31 8.23
C LYS A 37 -1.21 -1.85 9.34
N GLU A 38 -0.73 -1.73 10.58
CA GLU A 38 -1.55 -1.21 11.66
C GLU A 38 -1.96 0.25 11.43
N TYR A 39 -1.04 1.06 10.91
CA TYR A 39 -1.32 2.45 10.55
C TYR A 39 -2.38 2.57 9.44
N ILE A 40 -2.30 1.74 8.38
CA ILE A 40 -3.34 1.66 7.35
C ILE A 40 -4.69 1.30 7.98
N LYS A 41 -4.73 0.27 8.84
CA LYS A 41 -5.95 -0.16 9.54
C LYS A 41 -6.56 0.94 10.39
N GLN A 42 -5.73 1.70 11.10
CA GLN A 42 -6.18 2.81 11.92
C GLN A 42 -6.87 3.87 11.07
N ILE A 43 -6.24 4.32 9.98
CA ILE A 43 -6.82 5.33 9.09
C ILE A 43 -8.10 4.80 8.43
N ALA A 44 -8.06 3.55 7.93
CA ALA A 44 -9.23 2.93 7.32
C ALA A 44 -10.43 2.91 8.28
N ARG A 45 -10.24 2.52 9.55
CA ARG A 45 -11.31 2.53 10.56
C ARG A 45 -11.78 3.93 10.97
N GLN A 46 -10.94 4.94 10.81
CA GLN A 46 -11.29 6.33 11.13
C GLN A 46 -12.05 7.01 9.98
N GLU A 47 -11.71 6.69 8.73
CA GLU A 47 -12.30 7.33 7.56
C GLU A 47 -13.49 6.53 6.98
N LEU A 48 -13.41 5.20 7.02
CA LEU A 48 -14.43 4.32 6.46
C LEU A 48 -15.43 3.90 7.54
N HIS A 49 -16.68 4.32 7.37
CA HIS A 49 -17.81 3.93 8.20
C HIS A 49 -18.80 3.11 7.38
N ILE A 50 -18.31 2.00 6.85
CA ILE A 50 -19.03 1.11 5.94
C ILE A 50 -18.91 -0.32 6.42
N GLU A 51 -19.85 -1.16 5.99
CA GLU A 51 -19.62 -2.60 6.00
C GLU A 51 -18.63 -2.98 4.88
N PRO A 52 -17.81 -4.02 5.07
CA PRO A 52 -16.91 -4.51 4.02
C PRO A 52 -17.68 -4.87 2.75
N LEU A 53 -17.07 -4.58 1.59
CA LEU A 53 -17.59 -5.00 0.28
C LEU A 53 -17.62 -6.54 0.17
N THR A 54 -18.65 -7.07 -0.50
CA THR A 54 -18.90 -8.52 -0.62
C THR A 54 -18.85 -9.03 -2.06
N GLY A 55 -18.94 -8.15 -3.06
CA GLY A 55 -18.89 -8.50 -4.48
C GLY A 55 -17.48 -8.67 -5.05
N SER A 56 -17.40 -8.81 -6.38
CA SER A 56 -16.14 -8.77 -7.13
C SER A 56 -15.59 -7.35 -7.15
N ILE A 57 -14.30 -7.17 -6.88
CA ILE A 57 -13.71 -5.85 -6.65
C ILE A 57 -12.63 -5.54 -7.69
N ARG A 58 -12.70 -4.34 -8.25
CA ARG A 58 -11.57 -3.66 -8.89
C ARG A 58 -10.90 -2.72 -7.89
N ILE A 59 -9.57 -2.78 -7.82
CA ILE A 59 -8.77 -1.88 -7.00
C ILE A 59 -7.73 -1.11 -7.82
N ASN A 60 -7.61 0.18 -7.55
CA ASN A 60 -6.53 1.04 -8.02
C ASN A 60 -5.70 1.54 -6.84
N VAL A 61 -4.38 1.29 -6.88
CA VAL A 61 -3.45 1.70 -5.84
C VAL A 61 -2.34 2.57 -6.44
N LYS A 62 -2.31 3.83 -6.03
CA LYS A 62 -1.25 4.77 -6.42
C LYS A 62 -0.30 5.04 -5.25
N VAL A 63 0.94 4.62 -5.41
CA VAL A 63 1.99 4.78 -4.39
C VAL A 63 2.83 6.02 -4.71
N TYR A 64 2.84 7.02 -3.83
CA TYR A 64 3.67 8.21 -3.98
C TYR A 64 4.80 8.20 -2.97
N ARG A 65 6.03 8.05 -3.46
CA ARG A 65 7.26 8.06 -2.65
C ARG A 65 7.87 9.45 -2.58
N SER A 66 8.61 9.75 -1.52
CA SER A 66 9.37 11.01 -1.48
C SER A 66 10.35 11.15 -2.63
N ILE A 67 10.46 12.39 -3.11
CA ILE A 67 11.54 12.79 -4.01
C ILE A 67 12.84 12.89 -3.21
N GLN A 68 13.88 12.20 -3.67
CA GLN A 68 15.21 12.30 -3.06
C GLN A 68 15.70 13.76 -3.09
N LYS A 69 16.31 14.20 -1.99
CA LYS A 69 16.85 15.57 -1.86
C LYS A 69 17.93 15.88 -2.90
N ALA A 70 18.70 14.88 -3.28
CA ALA A 70 19.76 15.02 -4.28
C ALA A 70 19.19 15.06 -5.71
N GLY A 71 19.71 15.97 -6.52
CA GLY A 71 19.38 16.12 -7.93
C GLY A 71 19.16 17.58 -8.34
N SER A 72 19.05 17.80 -9.64
CA SER A 72 18.74 19.14 -10.17
C SER A 72 17.27 19.52 -9.93
N LYS A 73 16.98 20.83 -9.91
CA LYS A 73 15.60 21.35 -9.88
C LYS A 73 14.76 20.80 -11.03
N LEU A 74 15.34 20.66 -12.22
CA LEU A 74 14.68 20.09 -13.40
C LEU A 74 14.31 18.61 -13.18
N THR A 75 15.24 17.81 -12.66
CA THR A 75 14.99 16.40 -12.35
C THR A 75 13.88 16.25 -11.30
N ARG A 76 13.89 17.12 -10.27
CA ARG A 76 12.83 17.17 -9.26
C ARG A 76 11.47 17.46 -9.89
N ARG A 77 11.37 18.47 -10.76
CA ARG A 77 10.13 18.80 -11.47
C ARG A 77 9.63 17.65 -12.33
N LYS A 78 10.50 17.01 -13.12
CA LYS A 78 10.14 15.81 -13.91
C LYS A 78 9.64 14.64 -13.05
N LYS A 79 10.11 14.50 -11.80
CA LYS A 79 9.59 13.51 -10.85
C LYS A 79 8.21 13.90 -10.31
N GLN A 80 8.00 15.17 -9.99
CA GLN A 80 6.69 15.70 -9.56
C GLN A 80 5.62 15.53 -10.67
N ASP A 81 6.00 15.80 -11.92
CA ASP A 81 5.12 15.69 -13.09
C ASP A 81 4.87 14.22 -13.52
N GLY A 82 5.46 13.25 -12.82
CA GLY A 82 5.29 11.83 -13.11
C GLY A 82 6.00 11.32 -14.38
N ILE A 83 6.79 12.17 -15.05
CA ILE A 83 7.61 11.81 -16.22
C ILE A 83 8.72 10.84 -15.81
N ILE A 84 9.40 11.12 -14.70
CA ILE A 84 10.36 10.21 -14.08
C ILE A 84 9.65 9.47 -12.94
N ARG A 85 9.53 8.15 -13.06
CA ARG A 85 8.92 7.30 -12.02
C ARG A 85 9.97 6.53 -11.20
N PRO A 86 9.64 6.08 -9.98
CA PRO A 86 10.58 5.30 -9.16
C PRO A 86 10.82 3.92 -9.77
N THR A 87 12.00 3.67 -10.33
CA THR A 87 12.42 2.35 -10.85
C THR A 87 13.27 1.55 -9.85
N VAL A 88 13.50 2.11 -8.65
CA VAL A 88 14.26 1.45 -7.57
C VAL A 88 13.34 0.67 -6.63
N LYS A 89 13.93 -0.27 -5.87
CA LYS A 89 13.25 -0.99 -4.79
C LYS A 89 12.58 -0.02 -3.79
N PRO A 90 11.54 -0.45 -3.07
CA PRO A 90 10.81 -1.74 -3.20
C PRO A 90 10.04 -1.92 -4.52
N ASP A 91 9.67 -3.17 -4.80
CA ASP A 91 8.85 -3.54 -5.96
C ASP A 91 7.39 -3.09 -5.76
N THR A 92 6.68 -2.87 -6.86
CA THR A 92 5.31 -2.32 -6.86
C THR A 92 4.31 -3.26 -6.20
N ASP A 93 4.42 -4.56 -6.46
CA ASP A 93 3.57 -5.62 -5.89
C ASP A 93 3.66 -5.68 -4.36
N ASN A 94 4.83 -5.44 -3.77
CA ASN A 94 4.99 -5.47 -2.31
C ASN A 94 4.26 -4.30 -1.64
N TYR A 95 4.08 -3.16 -2.32
CA TYR A 95 3.23 -2.09 -1.80
C TYR A 95 1.76 -2.46 -1.84
N TYR A 96 1.31 -3.03 -2.96
CA TYR A 96 -0.05 -3.57 -3.07
C TYR A 96 -0.30 -4.61 -1.98
N LYS A 97 0.62 -5.55 -1.76
CA LYS A 97 0.50 -6.57 -0.71
C LYS A 97 0.33 -5.96 0.69
N ALA A 98 1.09 -4.92 1.03
CA ALA A 98 0.96 -4.25 2.33
C ALA A 98 -0.42 -3.59 2.50
N VAL A 99 -0.96 -3.00 1.42
CA VAL A 99 -2.30 -2.42 1.40
C VAL A 99 -3.37 -3.51 1.50
N SER A 100 -3.26 -4.55 0.67
CA SER A 100 -4.24 -5.63 0.61
C SER A 100 -4.37 -6.35 1.96
N ASP A 101 -3.24 -6.84 2.50
CA ASP A 101 -3.18 -7.49 3.80
C ASP A 101 -3.75 -6.63 4.95
N ALA A 102 -3.67 -5.29 4.82
CA ALA A 102 -4.14 -4.37 5.86
C ALA A 102 -5.65 -4.11 5.76
N LEU A 103 -6.21 -4.10 4.55
CA LEU A 103 -7.61 -3.73 4.30
C LEU A 103 -8.57 -4.92 4.23
N THR A 104 -8.06 -6.15 4.11
CA THR A 104 -8.87 -7.37 4.27
C THR A 104 -9.54 -7.41 5.65
N GLY A 105 -10.85 -7.64 5.67
CA GLY A 105 -11.72 -7.57 6.84
C GLY A 105 -12.12 -6.15 7.25
N ILE A 106 -11.76 -5.11 6.48
CA ILE A 106 -12.13 -3.70 6.74
C ILE A 106 -12.82 -3.10 5.52
N LEU A 107 -12.18 -3.13 4.34
CA LEU A 107 -12.74 -2.57 3.11
C LEU A 107 -13.47 -3.64 2.29
N TRP A 108 -13.03 -4.90 2.37
CA TRP A 108 -13.64 -6.09 1.79
C TRP A 108 -13.47 -7.25 2.76
N GLU A 109 -14.23 -8.32 2.62
CA GLU A 109 -14.18 -9.46 3.54
C GLU A 109 -12.91 -10.30 3.36
N ASP A 110 -12.59 -10.66 2.11
CA ASP A 110 -11.47 -11.53 1.74
C ASP A 110 -10.75 -11.00 0.49
N ASP A 111 -9.43 -11.19 0.40
CA ASP A 111 -8.65 -10.70 -0.75
C ASP A 111 -8.95 -11.48 -2.05
N ASN A 112 -9.58 -12.65 -1.95
CA ASN A 112 -10.10 -13.41 -3.10
C ASN A 112 -11.15 -12.65 -3.92
N GLN A 113 -11.79 -11.64 -3.34
CA GLN A 113 -12.78 -10.81 -4.02
C GLN A 113 -12.15 -9.86 -5.03
N ILE A 114 -10.84 -9.61 -4.94
CA ILE A 114 -10.13 -8.69 -5.83
C ILE A 114 -9.84 -9.40 -7.15
N VAL A 115 -10.61 -9.05 -8.19
CA VAL A 115 -10.50 -9.64 -9.52
C VAL A 115 -9.73 -8.78 -10.52
N GLU A 116 -9.54 -7.50 -10.22
CA GLU A 116 -8.80 -6.58 -11.07
C GLU A 116 -7.93 -5.61 -10.24
N ILE A 117 -6.64 -5.53 -10.58
CA ILE A 117 -5.64 -4.72 -9.84
C ILE A 117 -4.92 -3.77 -10.79
N HIS A 118 -4.99 -2.48 -10.49
CA HIS A 118 -4.11 -1.46 -11.08
C HIS A 118 -3.20 -0.91 -10.00
N VAL A 119 -1.88 -1.05 -10.17
CA VAL A 119 -0.92 -0.52 -9.21
C VAL A 119 0.23 0.20 -9.90
N GLY A 120 0.60 1.36 -9.36
CA GLY A 120 1.76 2.11 -9.84
C GLY A 120 2.50 2.82 -8.72
N LYS A 121 3.73 3.23 -9.02
CA LYS A 121 4.54 4.08 -8.15
C LYS A 121 4.95 5.37 -8.85
N TRP A 122 4.86 6.46 -8.11
CA TRP A 122 5.18 7.82 -8.48
C TRP A 122 6.06 8.45 -7.41
N TYR A 123 6.62 9.61 -7.74
CA TYR A 123 7.25 10.47 -6.76
C TYR A 123 6.30 11.62 -6.36
N SER A 124 6.42 12.11 -5.14
CA SER A 124 5.74 13.31 -4.65
C SER A 124 6.54 13.95 -3.53
N ASP A 125 6.24 15.23 -3.25
CA ASP A 125 6.71 15.90 -2.03
C ASP A 125 5.81 15.59 -0.82
N GLN A 126 4.61 15.07 -1.08
CA GLN A 126 3.68 14.60 -0.07
C GLN A 126 3.54 13.09 -0.25
N PRO A 127 4.44 12.29 0.36
CA PRO A 127 4.37 10.85 0.25
C PRO A 127 3.04 10.35 0.84
N ARG A 128 2.42 9.40 0.14
CA ARG A 128 1.12 8.82 0.48
C ARG A 128 0.82 7.59 -0.36
N VAL A 129 -0.21 6.85 0.01
CA VAL A 129 -0.85 5.85 -0.86
C VAL A 129 -2.30 6.26 -1.09
N GLU A 130 -2.71 6.37 -2.34
CA GLU A 130 -4.12 6.59 -2.72
C GLU A 130 -4.71 5.26 -3.17
N ILE A 131 -5.89 4.93 -2.65
CA ILE A 131 -6.57 3.66 -2.86
C ILE A 131 -7.98 3.97 -3.34
N GLU A 132 -8.36 3.39 -4.47
CA GLU A 132 -9.73 3.41 -4.97
C GLU A 132 -10.20 1.97 -5.13
N ALA A 133 -11.36 1.63 -4.58
CA ALA A 133 -11.96 0.31 -4.69
C ALA A 133 -13.42 0.44 -5.16
N GLU A 134 -13.85 -0.42 -6.06
CA GLU A 134 -15.23 -0.48 -6.50
C GLU A 134 -15.65 -1.93 -6.72
N GLU A 135 -16.90 -2.25 -6.34
CA GLU A 135 -17.54 -3.48 -6.80
C GLU A 135 -17.82 -3.37 -8.30
N ILE A 136 -17.58 -4.46 -9.01
CA ILE A 136 -17.85 -4.61 -10.44
C ILE A 136 -18.74 -5.83 -10.65
N ASP A 137 -19.65 -5.72 -11.62
CA ASP A 137 -20.55 -6.80 -12.05
C ASP A 137 -19.85 -7.81 -12.97
#